data_AF-A0A127STI8-F1
#
_entry.id   AF-A0A127STI8-F1
#
_cell.length_a   1.000
_cell.length_b   1.000
_cell.length_c   1.000
_cell.angle_alpha   90.00
_cell.angle_beta   90.00
_cell.angle_gamma   90.00
#
_symmetry.space_group_name_H-M   'P 1'
#
loop_
_entity.id
_entity.type
_entity.pdbx_description
1 polymer ?
#
loop_
_entity_poly.entity_id
_entity_poly.type
_entity_poly.pdbx_seq_one_letter_code
_entity_poly.pdbx_strand_id
1 'polypeptide(L)'
;MTEEILAKLLSTKKYADVCPDTLRRVASECSGKYKKLKDAEKAAKETLHGITGAFMDAALLSRARKLLESGDIDGALRLHSSTNERMPLDEFYTRLFSCANKPTSVLDVAFGLESGFYWQHRHTHHWR
;
A
#
# COMPACT_ATOMS: atom_id res chain seq x y z
N MET A 1 11.71 -14.34 -21.74
CA MET A 1 11.96 -13.06 -21.04
C MET A 1 11.16 -12.96 -19.75
N THR A 2 9.83 -13.17 -19.79
CA THR A 2 8.95 -13.09 -18.60
C THR A 2 9.46 -13.88 -17.39
N GLU A 3 9.70 -15.18 -17.55
CA GLU A 3 10.17 -16.05 -16.45
C GLU A 3 11.53 -15.61 -15.89
N GLU A 4 12.41 -15.10 -16.74
CA GLU A 4 13.73 -14.61 -16.33
C GLU A 4 13.64 -13.33 -15.50
N ILE A 5 12.75 -12.40 -15.88
CA ILE A 5 12.47 -11.20 -15.09
C ILE A 5 11.80 -11.59 -13.78
N LEU A 6 10.79 -12.48 -13.82
CA LEU A 6 10.07 -12.93 -12.64
C LEU A 6 11.02 -13.57 -11.62
N ALA A 7 11.91 -14.46 -12.04
CA ALA A 7 12.90 -15.08 -11.16
C ALA A 7 13.84 -14.05 -10.48
N LYS A 8 14.25 -13.02 -11.22
CA LYS A 8 15.04 -11.90 -10.66
C LYS A 8 14.24 -11.07 -9.66
N LEU A 9 12.97 -10.81 -9.94
CA LEU A 9 12.10 -10.04 -9.05
C LEU A 9 11.84 -10.82 -7.75
N LEU A 10 11.52 -12.11 -7.84
CA LEU A 10 11.26 -12.99 -6.68
C LEU A 10 12.49 -13.15 -5.77
N SER A 11 13.70 -13.14 -6.33
CA SER A 11 14.94 -13.23 -5.53
C SER A 11 15.38 -11.89 -4.92
N THR A 12 14.73 -10.78 -5.28
CA THR A 12 15.11 -9.44 -4.78
C THR A 12 14.36 -9.12 -3.49
N LYS A 13 15.09 -8.93 -2.38
CA LYS A 13 14.52 -8.61 -1.05
C LYS A 13 13.54 -7.42 -1.04
N LYS A 14 13.77 -6.41 -1.88
CA LYS A 14 12.88 -5.24 -2.01
C LYS A 14 11.43 -5.62 -2.37
N TYR A 15 11.23 -6.75 -3.06
CA TYR A 15 9.92 -7.20 -3.52
C TYR A 15 9.38 -8.39 -2.73
N ALA A 16 10.03 -8.76 -1.61
CA ALA A 16 9.64 -9.91 -0.80
C ALA A 16 8.19 -9.82 -0.30
N ASP A 17 7.71 -8.61 -0.03
CA ASP A 17 6.34 -8.35 0.46
C ASP A 17 5.35 -8.03 -0.67
N VAL A 18 5.75 -8.13 -1.95
CA VAL A 18 4.87 -7.89 -3.10
C VAL A 18 4.22 -9.20 -3.53
N CYS A 19 2.90 -9.16 -3.76
CA CYS A 19 2.14 -10.31 -4.27
C CYS A 19 2.81 -10.92 -5.52
N PRO A 20 3.12 -12.23 -5.52
CA PRO A 20 3.78 -12.89 -6.65
C PRO A 20 3.03 -12.76 -7.98
N ASP A 21 1.69 -12.71 -7.95
CA ASP A 21 0.89 -12.52 -9.16
C ASP A 21 1.05 -11.12 -9.74
N THR A 22 1.28 -10.11 -8.89
CA THR A 22 1.63 -8.75 -9.35
C THR A 22 3.00 -8.74 -10.01
N LEU A 23 3.99 -9.44 -9.43
CA LEU A 23 5.32 -9.58 -10.03
C LEU A 23 5.24 -10.27 -11.41
N ARG A 24 4.48 -11.36 -11.51
CA ARG A 24 4.27 -12.09 -12.78
C ARG A 24 3.58 -11.21 -13.82
N ARG A 25 2.51 -10.51 -13.43
CA ARG A 25 1.77 -9.60 -14.32
C ARG A 25 2.69 -8.51 -14.87
N VAL A 26 3.42 -7.80 -14.00
CA VAL A 26 4.34 -6.73 -14.41
C VAL A 26 5.48 -7.27 -15.28
N ALA A 27 6.05 -8.43 -14.94
CA ALA A 27 7.08 -9.07 -15.77
C ALA A 27 6.57 -9.41 -17.17
N SER A 28 5.33 -9.90 -17.28
CA SER A 28 4.68 -10.24 -18.54
C SER A 28 4.41 -8.99 -19.39
N GLU A 29 3.79 -7.97 -18.80
CA GLU A 29 3.49 -6.70 -19.47
C GLU A 29 4.75 -6.00 -19.99
N CYS A 30 5.83 -5.98 -19.19
CA CYS A 30 7.08 -5.35 -19.60
C CYS A 30 7.80 -6.18 -20.67
N SER A 31 7.76 -7.52 -20.58
CA SER A 31 8.33 -8.39 -21.61
C SER A 31 7.64 -8.22 -22.97
N GLY A 32 6.34 -7.95 -22.99
CA GLY A 32 5.60 -7.65 -24.22
C GLY A 32 5.94 -6.30 -24.86
N LYS A 33 6.42 -5.33 -24.06
CA LYS A 33 6.69 -3.94 -24.50
C LYS A 33 8.12 -3.71 -24.96
N TYR A 34 9.10 -4.46 -24.43
CA TYR A 34 10.53 -4.20 -24.66
C TYR A 34 11.23 -5.39 -25.29
N LYS A 35 12.04 -5.13 -26.33
CA LYS A 35 12.78 -6.17 -27.06
C LYS A 35 14.01 -6.69 -26.31
N LYS A 36 14.61 -5.86 -25.45
CA LYS A 36 15.83 -6.20 -24.70
C LYS A 36 15.48 -6.52 -23.25
N LEU A 37 16.02 -7.62 -22.74
CA LEU A 37 15.82 -8.07 -21.36
C LEU A 37 16.11 -6.98 -20.33
N LYS A 38 17.23 -6.26 -20.50
CA LYS A 38 17.66 -5.21 -19.56
C LYS A 38 16.65 -4.05 -19.49
N ASP A 39 16.08 -3.67 -20.63
CA ASP A 39 15.11 -2.58 -20.72
C ASP A 39 13.77 -3.00 -20.10
N ALA A 40 13.33 -4.23 -20.39
CA ALA A 40 12.14 -4.82 -19.78
C ALA A 40 12.26 -4.96 -18.25
N GLU A 41 13.43 -5.42 -17.77
CA GLU A 41 13.72 -5.55 -16.33
C GLU A 41 13.72 -4.18 -15.65
N LYS A 42 14.32 -3.16 -16.27
CA LYS A 42 14.31 -1.79 -15.76
C LYS A 42 12.88 -1.25 -15.65
N ALA A 43 12.09 -1.39 -16.73
CA ALA A 43 10.70 -0.95 -16.76
C ALA A 43 9.82 -1.68 -15.72
N ALA A 44 10.06 -2.98 -15.50
CA ALA A 44 9.36 -3.73 -14.46
C ALA A 44 9.66 -3.19 -13.06
N LYS A 45 10.93 -2.90 -12.77
CA LYS A 45 11.34 -2.32 -11.47
C LYS A 45 10.77 -0.91 -11.26
N GLU A 46 10.75 -0.08 -12.30
CA GLU A 46 10.15 1.26 -12.26
C GLU A 46 8.63 1.18 -12.02
N THR A 47 7.95 0.28 -12.71
CA THR A 47 6.50 0.03 -12.54
C THR A 47 6.20 -0.42 -11.11
N LEU A 48 6.93 -1.42 -10.60
CA LEU A 48 6.75 -1.92 -9.23
C LEU A 48 7.02 -0.82 -8.19
N HIS A 49 8.05 0.00 -8.39
CA HIS A 49 8.29 1.12 -7.51
C HIS A 49 7.11 2.09 -7.49
N GLY A 50 6.55 2.44 -8.64
CA GLY A 50 5.43 3.37 -8.74
C GLY A 50 4.14 2.86 -8.08
N ILE A 51 3.88 1.55 -8.10
CA ILE A 51 2.65 0.97 -7.53
C ILE A 51 2.80 0.44 -6.09
N THR A 52 4.03 0.33 -5.57
CA THR A 52 4.28 -0.10 -4.18
C THR A 52 5.25 0.84 -3.47
N GLY A 53 6.54 0.75 -3.77
CA GLY A 53 7.61 1.36 -2.97
C GLY A 53 7.63 2.90 -2.95
N ALA A 54 6.87 3.57 -3.81
CA ALA A 54 6.68 5.02 -3.77
C ALA A 54 5.84 5.46 -2.57
N PHE A 55 5.00 4.57 -2.03
CA PHE A 55 4.11 4.90 -0.92
C PHE A 55 4.74 4.65 0.44
N MET A 56 5.58 3.62 0.55
CA MET A 56 6.28 3.24 1.76
C MET A 56 7.42 2.28 1.42
N ASP A 57 8.56 2.42 2.08
CA ASP A 57 9.67 1.48 1.99
C ASP A 57 9.81 0.61 3.25
N ALA A 58 10.75 -0.34 3.21
CA ALA A 58 10.97 -1.27 4.33
C ALA A 58 11.44 -0.59 5.62
N ALA A 59 12.16 0.55 5.53
CA ALA A 59 12.63 1.28 6.71
C ALA A 59 11.47 2.01 7.38
N LEU A 60 10.61 2.65 6.58
CA LEU A 60 9.38 3.28 7.03
C LEU A 60 8.41 2.26 7.63
N LEU A 61 8.24 1.09 7.01
CA LEU A 61 7.43 0.00 7.57
C LEU A 61 7.95 -0.46 8.94
N SER A 62 9.26 -0.64 9.09
CA SER A 62 9.87 -0.99 10.37
C SER A 62 9.63 0.08 11.43
N ARG A 63 9.71 1.36 11.06
CA ARG A 63 9.41 2.48 11.95
C ARG A 63 7.93 2.55 12.31
N ALA A 64 7.03 2.33 11.36
CA ALA A 64 5.58 2.30 11.59
C ALA A 64 5.21 1.23 12.61
N ARG A 65 5.82 0.04 12.53
CA ARG A 65 5.64 -1.02 13.52
C ARG A 65 5.99 -0.57 14.94
N LYS A 66 7.14 0.11 15.12
CA LYS A 66 7.55 0.63 16.43
C LYS A 66 6.59 1.67 16.99
N LEU A 67 6.06 2.55 16.13
CA LEU A 67 5.07 3.55 16.52
C LEU A 67 3.74 2.90 16.92
N LEU A 68 3.30 1.89 16.18
CA LEU A 68 2.11 1.09 16.56
C LEU A 68 2.31 0.39 17.90
N GLU A 69 3.49 -0.20 18.15
CA GLU A 69 3.83 -0.84 19.42
C GLU A 69 3.82 0.15 20.60
N SER A 70 4.18 1.42 20.37
CA SER A 70 4.10 2.47 21.39
C SER A 70 2.72 3.14 21.50
N GLY A 71 1.72 2.72 20.69
CA GLY A 71 0.38 3.31 20.66
C GLY A 71 0.26 4.62 19.86
N ASP A 72 1.31 5.05 19.16
CA ASP A 72 1.29 6.22 18.28
C ASP A 72 0.77 5.84 16.88
N ILE A 73 -0.54 5.61 16.82
CA ILE A 73 -1.22 5.20 15.58
C ILE A 73 -1.11 6.29 14.50
N ASP A 74 -1.31 7.56 14.87
CA ASP A 74 -1.26 8.67 13.92
C ASP A 74 0.16 8.84 13.35
N GLY A 75 1.19 8.73 14.19
CA GLY A 75 2.57 8.74 13.76
C GLY A 75 2.90 7.60 12.80
N ALA A 76 2.39 6.40 13.06
CA ALA A 76 2.56 5.25 12.15
C ALA A 76 1.89 5.48 10.80
N LEU A 77 0.64 5.95 10.80
CA LEU A 77 -0.14 6.20 9.57
C LEU A 77 0.48 7.30 8.70
N ARG A 78 1.14 8.30 9.30
CA ARG A 78 1.85 9.36 8.57
C ARG A 78 3.08 8.89 7.80
N LEU A 79 3.60 7.68 8.07
CA LEU A 79 4.78 7.15 7.37
C LEU A 79 4.46 6.56 6.00
N HIS A 80 3.19 6.36 5.67
CA HIS A 80 2.76 5.99 4.32
C HIS A 80 2.20 7.23 3.62
N SER A 81 2.68 7.52 2.40
CA SER A 81 2.43 8.82 1.76
C SER A 81 0.94 9.10 1.55
N SER A 82 0.20 8.11 1.04
CA SER A 82 -1.24 8.27 0.76
C SER A 82 -2.09 8.44 2.03
N THR A 83 -1.69 7.91 3.18
CA THR A 83 -2.39 8.15 4.44
C THR A 83 -2.00 9.50 5.03
N ASN A 84 -0.73 9.90 4.89
CA ASN A 84 -0.28 11.23 5.33
C ASN A 84 -1.00 12.37 4.61
N GLU A 85 -1.21 12.23 3.30
CA GLU A 85 -1.96 13.20 2.47
C GLU A 85 -3.43 13.37 2.91
N ARG A 86 -4.01 12.35 3.56
CA ARG A 86 -5.40 12.34 4.04
C ARG A 86 -5.56 12.84 5.47
N MET A 87 -4.47 13.11 6.18
CA MET A 87 -4.54 13.57 7.56
C MET A 87 -5.14 14.99 7.66
N PRO A 88 -5.91 15.31 8.72
CA PRO A 88 -6.30 14.43 9.83
C PRO A 88 -7.47 13.48 9.47
N LEU A 89 -7.35 12.19 9.82
CA LEU A 89 -8.32 11.16 9.44
C LEU A 89 -9.68 11.30 10.12
N ASP A 90 -9.75 11.85 11.34
CA ASP A 90 -11.02 12.06 12.04
C ASP A 90 -11.95 12.98 11.22
N GLU A 91 -11.45 14.11 10.73
CA GLU A 91 -12.23 15.04 9.90
C GLU A 91 -12.62 14.39 8.55
N PHE A 92 -11.67 13.70 7.92
CA PHE A 92 -11.90 13.01 6.65
C PHE A 92 -13.05 12.01 6.77
N TYR A 93 -13.02 11.13 7.77
CA TYR A 93 -14.04 10.11 7.94
C TYR A 93 -15.37 10.67 8.46
N THR A 94 -15.36 11.67 9.35
CA THR A 94 -16.60 12.36 9.74
C THR A 94 -17.32 12.92 8.52
N ARG A 95 -16.59 13.57 7.61
CA ARG A 95 -17.17 14.09 6.38
C ARG A 95 -17.62 12.97 5.44
N LEU A 96 -16.80 11.94 5.25
CA LEU A 96 -17.12 10.79 4.40
C LEU A 96 -18.43 10.12 4.82
N PHE A 97 -18.59 9.86 6.12
CA PHE A 97 -19.78 9.18 6.63
C PHE A 97 -20.97 10.12 6.88
N SER A 98 -20.78 11.44 6.92
CA SER A 98 -21.91 12.39 7.04
C SER A 98 -22.91 12.29 5.88
N CYS A 99 -22.45 11.82 4.71
CA CYS A 99 -23.27 11.66 3.51
C CYS A 99 -23.80 10.22 3.34
N ALA A 100 -23.52 9.31 4.27
CA ALA A 100 -23.84 7.88 4.15
C ALA A 100 -24.65 7.37 5.35
N ASN A 101 -25.54 6.41 5.09
CA ASN A 101 -26.13 5.60 6.17
C ASN A 101 -25.03 4.77 6.84
N LYS A 102 -25.22 4.45 8.13
CA LYS A 102 -24.26 3.64 8.89
C LYS A 102 -23.96 2.31 8.16
N PRO A 103 -22.72 2.06 7.73
CA PRO A 103 -22.38 0.83 7.03
C PRO A 103 -22.37 -0.35 8.01
N THR A 104 -22.87 -1.50 7.56
CA THR A 104 -22.77 -2.77 8.31
C THR A 104 -21.47 -3.53 8.01
N SER A 105 -20.81 -3.18 6.91
CA SER A 105 -19.49 -3.70 6.52
C SER A 105 -18.73 -2.66 5.69
N VAL A 106 -17.40 -2.70 5.74
CA VAL A 106 -16.51 -1.85 4.94
C VAL A 106 -15.52 -2.75 4.23
N LEU A 107 -15.42 -2.62 2.91
CA LEU A 107 -14.37 -3.24 2.09
C LEU A 107 -13.34 -2.18 1.76
N ASP A 108 -12.11 -2.39 2.24
CA ASP A 108 -10.99 -1.49 1.99
C ASP A 108 -10.05 -2.10 0.94
N VAL A 109 -10.04 -1.54 -0.26
CA VAL A 109 -9.30 -2.07 -1.42
C VAL A 109 -8.03 -1.24 -1.61
N ALA A 110 -6.88 -1.93 -1.66
CA ALA A 110 -5.55 -1.29 -1.70
C ALA A 110 -5.31 -0.35 -0.50
N PHE A 111 -5.69 -0.83 0.70
CA PHE A 111 -5.76 -0.06 1.95
C PHE A 111 -4.44 0.60 2.40
N GLY A 112 -3.28 0.17 1.88
CA GLY A 112 -1.97 0.73 2.24
C GLY A 112 -1.62 0.45 3.70
N LEU A 113 -1.45 1.49 4.52
CA LEU A 113 -1.37 1.38 5.99
C LEU A 113 -2.68 1.73 6.70
N GLU A 114 -3.70 2.16 5.97
CA GLU A 114 -4.96 2.55 6.58
C GLU A 114 -5.73 1.32 7.03
N SER A 115 -6.44 1.46 8.14
CA SER A 115 -7.53 0.56 8.43
C SER A 115 -8.77 1.41 8.67
N GLY A 116 -9.88 1.10 8.02
CA GLY A 116 -11.20 1.53 8.49
C GLY A 116 -11.46 1.18 9.96
N PHE A 117 -10.61 0.30 10.54
CA PHE A 117 -10.50 0.05 11.97
C PHE A 117 -10.11 1.28 12.80
N TYR A 118 -9.31 2.22 12.28
CA TYR A 118 -9.00 3.49 12.97
C TYR A 118 -10.29 4.23 13.34
N TRP A 119 -11.19 4.39 12.37
CA TRP A 119 -12.46 5.08 12.59
C TRP A 119 -13.43 4.25 13.45
N GLN A 120 -13.52 2.93 13.22
CA GLN A 120 -14.31 2.05 14.09
C GLN A 120 -13.85 2.14 15.55
N HIS A 121 -12.53 2.13 15.80
CA HIS A 121 -11.95 2.21 17.14
C HIS A 121 -12.25 3.56 17.83
N ARG A 122 -12.19 4.67 17.08
CA ARG A 122 -12.41 6.03 17.61
C ARG A 122 -13.90 6.43 17.74
N HIS A 123 -14.80 5.88 16.91
CA HIS A 123 -16.17 6.40 16.77
C HIS A 123 -17.31 5.38 16.98
N THR A 124 -17.07 4.26 17.66
CA THR A 124 -18.12 3.30 18.05
C THR A 124 -19.33 3.92 18.78
N HIS A 125 -19.23 5.15 19.30
CA HIS A 125 -20.29 5.81 20.09
C HIS A 125 -21.04 6.95 19.36
N HIS A 126 -20.65 7.35 18.15
CA HIS A 126 -21.21 8.53 17.48
C HIS A 126 -22.45 8.26 16.59
N TRP A 127 -22.95 7.03 16.59
CA TRP A 127 -24.13 6.61 15.82
C TRP A 127 -25.26 6.13 16.73
N ARG A 128 -25.54 6.91 17.79
CA ARG A 128 -26.77 6.80 18.58
C ARG A 128 -27.73 7.91 18.18
#